data_AF-A0A7S0RP84-F1
#
_entry.id   AF-A0A7S0RP84-F1
#
_cell.length_a   1.000
_cell.length_b   1.000
_cell.length_c   1.000
_cell.angle_alpha   90.00
_cell.angle_beta   90.00
_cell.angle_gamma   90.00
#
_symmetry.space_group_name_H-M   'P 1'
#
loop_
_entity.id
_entity.type
_entity.pdbx_description
1 polymer ?
#
loop_
_entity_poly.entity_id
_entity_poly.type
_entity_poly.pdbx_seq_one_letter_code
_entity_poly.pdbx_strand_id
1 'polypeptide(L)'
;MEISVKDVPTFVFFTAAAILALDPQHRIIRRMFFPSMQTNKIGFFHPFTQDGGGGERVLWSMIRALQEFMPFVEMVVFTSEAATSEELISQARKKFGIKLLRDVEVVHLPHAWLVRASTWPRFTLLGQAMGAFAVMWLAMRRCVPRVLVDTGAPEHAFGYPVANFAGAWPVCYTHYPFVSTDMIARVKGRAEMYNNQGQVARSWWRTLVKLWYYRCVALLYWV
;
A
#
# COMPACT_ATOMS: atom_id res chain seq x y z
N MET A 1 5.16 14.34 38.12
CA MET A 1 6.35 13.47 38.15
C MET A 1 6.95 13.51 36.75
N GLU A 2 7.89 14.43 36.53
CA GLU A 2 8.55 14.60 35.22
C GLU A 2 9.52 13.44 35.00
N ILE A 3 9.29 12.70 33.91
CA ILE A 3 10.19 11.64 33.47
C ILE A 3 11.32 12.31 32.69
N SER A 4 12.53 12.23 33.25
CA SER A 4 13.79 12.71 32.65
C SER A 4 14.05 12.02 31.31
N VAL A 5 14.26 12.82 30.26
CA VAL A 5 14.47 12.38 28.86
C VAL A 5 15.79 11.62 28.64
N LYS A 6 16.59 11.41 29.69
CA LYS A 6 17.90 10.74 29.59
C LYS A 6 17.88 9.22 29.84
N ASP A 7 16.78 8.65 30.33
CA ASP A 7 16.67 7.21 30.65
C ASP A 7 15.79 6.40 29.69
N VAL A 8 15.25 7.07 28.66
CA VAL A 8 14.36 6.46 27.66
C VAL A 8 15.07 5.49 26.68
N PRO A 9 16.35 5.68 26.27
CA PRO A 9 16.93 4.81 25.24
C PRO A 9 17.15 3.37 25.71
N THR A 10 17.47 3.15 26.98
CA THR A 10 17.86 1.81 27.45
C THR A 10 16.63 0.96 27.80
N PHE A 11 15.60 1.56 28.43
CA PHE A 11 14.41 0.83 28.86
C PHE A 11 13.51 0.42 27.67
N VAL A 12 13.42 1.26 26.63
CA VAL A 12 12.66 0.95 25.41
C VAL A 12 13.30 -0.18 24.61
N PHE A 13 14.64 -0.24 24.55
CA PHE A 13 15.34 -1.30 23.84
C PHE A 13 15.28 -2.66 24.56
N PHE A 14 15.41 -2.69 25.89
CA PHE A 14 15.30 -3.95 26.65
C PHE A 14 13.86 -4.48 26.72
N THR A 15 12.85 -3.60 26.78
CA THR A 15 11.44 -4.02 26.68
C THR A 15 11.09 -4.47 25.27
N ALA A 16 11.52 -3.78 24.22
CA ALA A 16 11.30 -4.23 22.85
C ALA A 16 11.97 -5.59 22.57
N ALA A 17 13.22 -5.79 23.02
CA ALA A 17 13.93 -7.05 22.87
C ALA A 17 13.30 -8.20 23.67
N ALA A 18 12.85 -7.95 24.90
CA ALA A 18 12.15 -8.94 25.72
C ALA A 18 10.79 -9.33 25.12
N ILE A 19 10.03 -8.36 24.59
CA ILE A 19 8.75 -8.67 23.94
C ILE A 19 9.00 -9.39 22.61
N LEU A 20 10.02 -9.01 21.82
CA LEU A 20 10.39 -9.74 20.59
C LEU A 20 10.87 -11.19 20.87
N ALA A 21 11.55 -11.43 21.99
CA ALA A 21 11.97 -12.76 22.43
C ALA A 21 10.80 -13.62 22.96
N LEU A 22 9.81 -13.00 23.61
CA LEU A 22 8.61 -13.68 24.12
C LEU A 22 7.51 -13.85 23.06
N ASP A 23 7.66 -13.19 21.92
CA ASP A 23 6.65 -13.15 20.87
C ASP A 23 7.29 -13.28 19.48
N PRO A 24 7.84 -14.48 19.17
CA PRO A 24 8.49 -14.75 17.89
C PRO A 24 7.54 -14.67 16.68
N GLN A 25 6.23 -14.56 16.92
CA GLN A 25 5.19 -14.34 15.90
C GLN A 25 4.56 -12.93 15.97
N HIS A 26 5.14 -12.04 16.78
CA HIS A 26 4.69 -10.66 16.99
C HIS A 26 3.21 -10.50 17.40
N ARG A 27 2.57 -11.54 17.95
CA ARG A 27 1.16 -11.59 18.41
C ARG A 27 0.82 -10.64 19.56
N ILE A 28 1.68 -10.50 20.57
CA ILE A 28 1.57 -9.57 21.69
C ILE A 28 1.90 -8.15 21.22
N ILE A 29 3.01 -7.96 20.50
CA ILE A 29 3.44 -6.64 20.03
C ILE A 29 2.40 -6.05 19.08
N ARG A 30 1.93 -6.81 18.09
CA ARG A 30 0.95 -6.30 17.12
C ARG A 30 -0.34 -5.86 17.78
N ARG A 31 -0.77 -6.50 18.89
CA ARG A 31 -1.98 -6.12 19.64
C ARG A 31 -1.85 -4.77 20.35
N MET A 32 -0.65 -4.27 20.56
CA MET A 32 -0.42 -2.91 21.08
C MET A 32 -0.73 -1.83 20.02
N PHE A 33 -0.61 -2.17 18.73
CA PHE A 33 -0.72 -1.22 17.63
C PHE A 33 -1.99 -1.39 16.79
N PHE A 34 -2.50 -2.62 16.66
CA PHE A 34 -3.57 -3.00 15.75
C PHE A 34 -4.71 -3.74 16.46
N PRO A 35 -5.95 -3.60 15.97
CA PRO A 35 -7.07 -4.42 16.44
C PRO A 35 -6.86 -5.90 16.10
N SER A 36 -7.67 -6.77 16.70
CA SER A 36 -7.69 -8.19 16.36
C SER A 36 -8.08 -8.40 14.90
N MET A 37 -7.38 -9.32 14.23
CA MET A 37 -7.71 -9.76 12.88
C MET A 37 -9.15 -10.30 12.81
N GLN A 38 -9.90 -9.87 11.79
CA GLN A 38 -11.27 -10.28 11.53
C GLN A 38 -11.26 -11.45 10.52
N THR A 39 -11.57 -12.66 11.02
CA THR A 39 -11.43 -13.92 10.26
C THR A 39 -12.41 -14.07 9.10
N ASN A 40 -13.56 -13.39 9.16
CA ASN A 40 -14.62 -13.40 8.16
C ASN A 40 -14.52 -12.25 7.14
N LYS A 41 -13.42 -11.48 7.14
CA LYS A 41 -13.24 -10.33 6.25
C LYS A 41 -12.13 -10.52 5.24
N ILE A 42 -12.41 -10.14 4.01
CA ILE A 42 -11.42 -9.91 2.95
C ILE A 42 -11.39 -8.41 2.67
N GLY A 43 -10.23 -7.81 2.88
CA GLY A 43 -10.02 -6.39 2.64
C GLY A 43 -9.38 -6.16 1.27
N PHE A 44 -9.79 -5.10 0.61
CA PHE A 44 -9.28 -4.66 -0.67
C PHE A 44 -8.60 -3.31 -0.48
N PHE A 45 -7.28 -3.29 -0.60
CA PHE A 45 -6.50 -2.07 -0.58
C PHE A 45 -6.52 -1.43 -1.96
N HIS A 46 -7.31 -0.37 -2.11
CA HIS A 46 -7.43 0.36 -3.38
C HIS A 46 -7.68 1.85 -3.07
N PRO A 47 -6.63 2.62 -2.76
CA PRO A 47 -6.81 3.98 -2.25
C PRO A 47 -7.56 4.92 -3.20
N PHE A 48 -7.51 4.70 -4.52
CA PHE A 48 -8.15 5.56 -5.52
C PHE A 48 -9.18 4.78 -6.35
N THR A 49 -10.42 4.68 -5.84
CA THR A 49 -11.50 3.92 -6.47
C THR A 49 -12.31 4.71 -7.51
N GLN A 50 -11.82 5.88 -7.95
CA GLN A 50 -12.56 6.76 -8.86
C GLN A 50 -11.82 7.13 -10.14
N ASP A 51 -10.60 6.64 -10.34
CA ASP A 51 -9.77 6.99 -11.50
C ASP A 51 -10.23 6.30 -12.80
N GLY A 52 -11.07 5.25 -12.72
CA GLY A 52 -11.58 4.51 -13.87
C GLY A 52 -10.56 3.58 -14.54
N GLY A 53 -9.46 3.27 -13.85
CA GLY A 53 -8.36 2.47 -14.38
C GLY A 53 -8.63 0.96 -14.40
N GLY A 54 -7.73 0.21 -15.04
CA GLY A 54 -7.82 -1.26 -15.13
C GLY A 54 -7.78 -1.97 -13.77
N GLY A 55 -7.01 -1.44 -12.80
CA GLY A 55 -6.98 -1.98 -11.43
C GLY A 55 -8.34 -1.88 -10.73
N GLU A 56 -9.08 -0.80 -10.96
CA GLU A 56 -10.44 -0.60 -10.42
C GLU A 56 -11.42 -1.64 -11.00
N ARG A 57 -11.32 -1.95 -12.29
CA ARG A 57 -12.12 -3.03 -12.91
C ARG A 57 -11.83 -4.38 -12.25
N VAL A 58 -10.57 -4.66 -11.92
CA VAL A 58 -10.14 -5.91 -11.29
C VAL A 58 -10.65 -6.00 -9.85
N LEU A 59 -10.53 -4.91 -9.09
CA LEU A 59 -11.13 -4.76 -7.76
C LEU A 59 -12.60 -5.21 -7.77
N TRP A 60 -13.42 -4.57 -8.59
CA TRP A 60 -14.86 -4.83 -8.61
C TRP A 60 -15.21 -6.21 -9.16
N SER A 61 -14.45 -6.71 -10.16
CA SER A 61 -14.64 -8.06 -10.71
C SER A 61 -14.34 -9.12 -9.65
N MET A 62 -13.26 -8.93 -8.89
CA MET A 62 -12.87 -9.86 -7.83
C MET A 62 -13.88 -9.83 -6.68
N ILE A 63 -14.30 -8.65 -6.21
CA ILE A 63 -15.34 -8.53 -5.18
C ILE A 63 -16.62 -9.27 -5.63
N ARG A 64 -17.07 -9.05 -6.87
CA ARG A 64 -18.25 -9.74 -7.41
C ARG A 64 -18.10 -11.26 -7.36
N ALA A 65 -16.98 -11.79 -7.86
CA ALA A 65 -16.73 -13.22 -7.86
C ALA A 65 -16.67 -13.79 -6.43
N LEU A 66 -15.95 -13.15 -5.51
CA LEU A 66 -15.87 -13.62 -4.12
C LEU A 66 -17.23 -13.54 -3.43
N GLN A 67 -18.09 -12.57 -3.76
CA GLN A 67 -19.44 -12.53 -3.24
C GLN A 67 -20.31 -13.72 -3.72
N GLU A 68 -20.06 -14.25 -4.92
CA GLU A 68 -20.72 -15.45 -5.42
C GLU A 68 -20.19 -16.72 -4.74
N PHE A 69 -18.86 -16.87 -4.64
CA PHE A 69 -18.23 -18.08 -4.10
C PHE A 69 -18.24 -18.16 -2.56
N MET A 70 -18.24 -17.01 -1.89
CA MET A 70 -18.13 -16.92 -0.43
C MET A 70 -19.23 -15.99 0.14
N PRO A 71 -20.48 -16.47 0.25
CA PRO A 71 -21.61 -15.65 0.66
C PRO A 71 -21.50 -15.10 2.09
N PHE A 72 -20.77 -15.78 2.96
CA PHE A 72 -20.61 -15.45 4.39
C PHE A 72 -19.42 -14.54 4.70
N VAL A 73 -18.63 -14.18 3.69
CA VAL A 73 -17.44 -13.34 3.86
C VAL A 73 -17.81 -11.90 3.56
N GLU A 74 -17.43 -10.99 4.46
CA GLU A 74 -17.60 -9.56 4.30
C GLU A 74 -16.44 -8.96 3.51
N MET A 75 -16.77 -8.07 2.57
CA MET A 75 -15.79 -7.39 1.72
C MET A 75 -15.57 -5.98 2.27
N VAL A 76 -14.32 -5.64 2.57
CA VAL A 76 -13.93 -4.32 3.04
C VAL A 76 -13.12 -3.63 1.95
N VAL A 77 -13.41 -2.37 1.66
CA VAL A 77 -12.66 -1.57 0.68
C VAL A 77 -11.97 -0.42 1.41
N PHE A 78 -10.64 -0.41 1.37
CA PHE A 78 -9.83 0.69 1.89
C PHE A 78 -9.59 1.71 0.77
N THR A 79 -10.19 2.89 0.89
CA THR A 79 -10.17 3.94 -0.15
C THR A 79 -10.03 5.32 0.48
N SER A 80 -9.41 6.28 -0.22
CA SER A 80 -9.41 7.69 0.19
C SER A 80 -10.61 8.47 -0.28
N GLU A 81 -11.48 7.87 -1.08
CA GLU A 81 -12.71 8.51 -1.48
C GLU A 81 -13.64 8.61 -0.27
N ALA A 82 -14.21 9.79 -0.04
CA ALA A 82 -15.27 9.98 0.95
C ALA A 82 -16.60 9.52 0.35
N ALA A 83 -16.66 8.27 -0.09
CA ALA A 83 -17.80 7.68 -0.80
C ALA A 83 -18.48 6.59 0.05
N THR A 84 -19.80 6.48 -0.08
CA THR A 84 -20.56 5.39 0.57
C THR A 84 -20.45 4.09 -0.21
N SER A 85 -20.87 2.97 0.40
CA SER A 85 -20.96 1.67 -0.29
C SER A 85 -21.80 1.77 -1.56
N GLU A 86 -22.97 2.41 -1.47
CA GLU A 86 -23.91 2.56 -2.59
C GLU A 86 -23.31 3.37 -3.73
N GLU A 87 -22.55 4.43 -3.42
CA GLU A 87 -21.87 5.26 -4.41
C GLU A 87 -20.80 4.47 -5.16
N LEU A 88 -19.96 3.72 -4.44
CA LEU A 88 -18.93 2.88 -5.03
C LEU A 88 -19.54 1.77 -5.91
N ILE A 89 -20.60 1.12 -5.44
CA ILE A 89 -21.33 0.08 -6.19
C ILE A 89 -21.96 0.67 -7.45
N SER A 90 -22.56 1.85 -7.34
CA SER A 90 -23.14 2.57 -8.47
C SER A 90 -22.07 2.91 -9.52
N GLN A 91 -20.89 3.34 -9.09
CA GLN A 91 -19.76 3.61 -9.99
C GLN A 91 -19.24 2.34 -10.65
N ALA A 92 -19.05 1.25 -9.91
CA ALA A 92 -18.65 -0.04 -10.45
C ALA A 92 -19.60 -0.51 -11.57
N ARG A 93 -20.90 -0.37 -11.36
CA ARG A 93 -21.92 -0.68 -12.36
C ARG A 93 -21.86 0.26 -13.56
N LYS A 94 -21.77 1.57 -13.34
CA LYS A 94 -21.77 2.59 -14.41
C LYS A 94 -20.52 2.50 -15.30
N LYS A 95 -19.34 2.35 -14.71
CA LYS A 95 -18.06 2.35 -15.42
C LYS A 95 -17.73 1.00 -16.05
N PHE A 96 -18.03 -0.10 -15.37
CA PHE A 96 -17.56 -1.43 -15.77
C PHE A 96 -18.68 -2.45 -16.04
N GLY A 97 -19.95 -2.08 -15.83
CA GLY A 97 -21.08 -3.00 -15.95
C GLY A 97 -21.13 -4.06 -14.84
N ILE A 98 -20.35 -3.91 -13.77
CA ILE A 98 -20.23 -4.90 -12.70
C ILE A 98 -21.27 -4.60 -11.62
N LYS A 99 -22.24 -5.49 -11.45
CA LYS A 99 -23.26 -5.40 -10.40
C LYS A 99 -22.85 -6.23 -9.20
N LEU A 100 -22.56 -5.63 -8.05
CA LEU A 100 -22.30 -6.38 -6.81
C LEU A 100 -23.58 -7.07 -6.29
N LEU A 101 -23.42 -8.16 -5.55
CA LEU A 101 -24.52 -8.91 -4.92
C LEU A 101 -24.94 -8.31 -3.59
N ARG A 102 -23.99 -7.72 -2.86
CA ARG A 102 -24.14 -7.21 -1.50
C ARG A 102 -23.29 -5.96 -1.34
N ASP A 103 -23.57 -5.21 -0.29
CA ASP A 103 -22.77 -4.04 0.10
C ASP A 103 -21.33 -4.41 0.49
N VAL A 104 -20.48 -3.39 0.49
CA VAL A 104 -19.09 -3.47 0.94
C VAL A 104 -18.89 -2.51 2.10
N GLU A 105 -18.09 -2.92 3.09
CA GLU A 105 -17.67 -2.00 4.16
C GLU A 105 -16.62 -1.04 3.58
N VAL A 106 -16.81 0.26 3.77
CA VAL A 106 -15.87 1.27 3.28
C VAL A 106 -15.02 1.79 4.44
N VAL A 107 -13.70 1.60 4.34
CA VAL A 107 -12.73 2.14 5.29
C VAL A 107 -12.00 3.31 4.66
N HIS A 108 -12.29 4.51 5.15
CA HIS A 108 -11.73 5.75 4.61
C HIS A 108 -10.26 5.98 5.03
N LEU A 109 -9.41 6.30 4.05
CA LEU A 109 -7.98 6.56 4.15
C LEU A 109 -7.62 8.03 3.81
N PRO A 110 -7.71 8.96 4.78
CA PRO A 110 -7.52 10.39 4.50
C PRO A 110 -6.10 10.77 4.03
N HIS A 111 -5.11 9.91 4.28
CA HIS A 111 -3.70 10.16 3.94
C HIS A 111 -3.21 9.40 2.71
N ALA A 112 -4.10 8.81 1.91
CA ALA A 112 -3.69 8.07 0.72
C ALA A 112 -2.91 8.92 -0.30
N TRP A 113 -3.04 10.25 -0.26
CA TRP A 113 -2.22 11.13 -1.09
C TRP A 113 -0.72 10.86 -0.94
N LEU A 114 -0.25 10.31 0.19
CA LEU A 114 1.14 9.90 0.39
C LEU A 114 1.65 8.85 -0.62
N VAL A 115 0.77 8.06 -1.25
CA VAL A 115 1.19 7.11 -2.30
C VAL A 115 1.24 7.74 -3.69
N ARG A 116 0.77 8.99 -3.87
CA ARG A 116 0.81 9.67 -5.17
C ARG A 116 2.21 10.19 -5.50
N ALA A 117 2.63 10.02 -6.74
CA ALA A 117 3.89 10.57 -7.25
C ALA A 117 3.99 12.11 -7.09
N SER A 118 2.87 12.83 -7.23
CA SER A 118 2.81 14.30 -7.09
C SER A 118 3.23 14.81 -5.72
N THR A 119 3.07 13.99 -4.68
CA THR A 119 3.48 14.31 -3.31
C THR A 119 5.00 14.33 -3.15
N TRP A 120 5.71 13.61 -4.02
CA TRP A 120 7.15 13.40 -3.92
C TRP A 120 7.85 13.94 -5.16
N PRO A 121 8.02 15.28 -5.29
CA PRO A 121 8.62 15.90 -6.47
C PRO A 121 10.11 15.56 -6.65
N ARG A 122 10.75 15.03 -5.60
CA ARG A 122 12.13 14.51 -5.61
C ARG A 122 12.14 13.15 -4.92
N PHE A 123 12.99 12.24 -5.39
CA PHE A 123 13.07 10.86 -4.89
C PHE A 123 11.70 10.17 -4.84
N THR A 124 10.91 10.36 -5.90
CA THR A 124 9.51 9.95 -5.99
C THR A 124 9.28 8.50 -5.57
N LEU A 125 10.11 7.57 -6.05
CA LEU A 125 9.93 6.14 -5.76
C LEU A 125 10.15 5.83 -4.27
N LEU A 126 11.10 6.50 -3.62
CA LEU A 126 11.37 6.28 -2.20
C LEU A 126 10.25 6.89 -1.36
N GLY A 127 9.80 8.09 -1.74
CA GLY A 127 8.66 8.74 -1.14
C GLY A 127 7.39 7.90 -1.23
N GLN A 128 7.05 7.38 -2.40
CA GLN A 128 5.90 6.50 -2.59
C GLN A 128 6.01 5.21 -1.78
N ALA A 129 7.20 4.61 -1.69
CA ALA A 129 7.44 3.43 -0.85
C ALA A 129 7.18 3.72 0.64
N MET A 130 7.71 4.85 1.16
CA MET A 130 7.46 5.28 2.53
C MET A 130 5.99 5.64 2.76
N GLY A 131 5.36 6.27 1.78
CA GLY A 131 3.93 6.58 1.78
C GLY A 131 3.07 5.33 1.85
N ALA A 132 3.39 4.29 1.08
CA ALA A 132 2.68 3.01 1.10
C ALA A 132 2.78 2.33 2.45
N PHE A 133 3.97 2.32 3.07
CA PHE A 133 4.16 1.83 4.43
C PHE A 133 3.25 2.57 5.43
N ALA A 134 3.26 3.91 5.41
CA ALA A 134 2.48 4.74 6.31
C ALA A 134 0.95 4.59 6.10
N VAL A 135 0.49 4.56 4.86
CA VAL A 135 -0.93 4.40 4.54
C VAL A 135 -1.43 3.01 4.91
N MET A 136 -0.63 1.96 4.67
CA MET A 136 -0.97 0.61 5.11
C MET A 136 -1.05 0.50 6.63
N TRP A 137 -0.13 1.15 7.35
CA TRP A 137 -0.20 1.24 8.81
C TRP A 137 -1.52 1.85 9.27
N LEU A 138 -1.93 2.97 8.66
CA LEU A 138 -3.22 3.60 8.98
C LEU A 138 -4.41 2.70 8.63
N ALA A 139 -4.35 1.98 7.50
CA ALA A 139 -5.39 1.03 7.10
C ALA A 139 -5.54 -0.10 8.13
N MET A 140 -4.44 -0.75 8.49
CA MET A 140 -4.45 -1.86 9.45
C MET A 140 -4.87 -1.42 10.86
N ARG A 141 -4.60 -0.17 11.26
CA ARG A 141 -5.14 0.38 12.51
C ARG A 141 -6.65 0.52 12.54
N ARG A 142 -7.31 0.60 11.37
CA ARG A 142 -8.77 0.69 11.25
C ARG A 142 -9.42 -0.68 11.17
N CYS A 143 -8.87 -1.56 10.34
CA CYS A 143 -9.38 -2.91 10.15
C CYS A 143 -8.23 -3.84 9.72
N VAL A 144 -8.08 -4.96 10.42
CA VAL A 144 -7.16 -6.03 10.02
C VAL A 144 -8.00 -7.17 9.45
N PRO A 145 -8.15 -7.29 8.12
CA PRO A 145 -8.86 -8.40 7.50
C PRO A 145 -8.02 -9.68 7.57
N ARG A 146 -8.64 -10.85 7.35
CA ARG A 146 -7.88 -12.11 7.24
C ARG A 146 -6.97 -12.12 6.02
N VAL A 147 -7.51 -11.68 4.89
CA VAL A 147 -6.79 -11.53 3.62
C VAL A 147 -6.89 -10.07 3.20
N LEU A 148 -5.75 -9.48 2.85
CA LEU A 148 -5.66 -8.17 2.25
C LEU A 148 -5.29 -8.32 0.78
N VAL A 149 -6.20 -7.98 -0.11
CA VAL A 149 -5.99 -7.98 -1.56
C VAL A 149 -5.58 -6.58 -1.99
N ASP A 150 -4.44 -6.44 -2.63
CA ASP A 150 -4.03 -5.22 -3.31
C ASP A 150 -4.25 -5.33 -4.82
N THR A 151 -5.02 -4.40 -5.37
CA THR A 151 -5.34 -4.31 -6.81
C THR A 151 -4.87 -2.97 -7.39
N GLY A 152 -4.11 -2.21 -6.61
CA GLY A 152 -3.67 -0.87 -6.95
C GLY A 152 -2.31 -0.86 -7.64
N ALA A 153 -1.44 0.04 -7.16
CA ALA A 153 -0.18 0.38 -7.79
C ALA A 153 1.00 -0.39 -7.16
N PRO A 154 2.10 -0.63 -7.89
CA PRO A 154 3.20 -1.48 -7.41
C PRO A 154 3.95 -0.92 -6.19
N GLU A 155 3.91 0.38 -5.91
CA GLU A 155 4.42 0.98 -4.67
C GLU A 155 3.74 0.43 -3.42
N HIS A 156 2.51 -0.08 -3.52
CA HIS A 156 1.79 -0.64 -2.38
C HIS A 156 2.49 -1.86 -1.77
N ALA A 157 3.37 -2.53 -2.53
CA ALA A 157 4.14 -3.67 -2.05
C ALA A 157 4.96 -3.36 -0.79
N PHE A 158 5.43 -2.12 -0.63
CA PHE A 158 6.16 -1.70 0.58
C PHE A 158 5.25 -1.61 1.83
N GLY A 159 3.93 -1.64 1.66
CA GLY A 159 2.97 -1.79 2.74
C GLY A 159 2.78 -3.24 3.20
N TYR A 160 3.09 -4.25 2.37
CA TYR A 160 2.76 -5.64 2.69
C TYR A 160 3.41 -6.16 3.99
N PRO A 161 4.66 -5.80 4.35
CA PRO A 161 5.22 -6.14 5.65
C PRO A 161 4.38 -5.62 6.82
N VAL A 162 3.76 -4.43 6.68
CA VAL A 162 2.86 -3.88 7.70
C VAL A 162 1.58 -4.69 7.82
N ALA A 163 0.98 -5.08 6.70
CA ALA A 163 -0.20 -5.94 6.69
C ALA A 163 0.08 -7.30 7.34
N ASN A 164 1.20 -7.92 6.98
CA ASN A 164 1.66 -9.18 7.56
C ASN A 164 1.90 -9.06 9.08
N PHE A 165 2.62 -8.02 9.51
CA PHE A 165 2.87 -7.74 10.92
C PHE A 165 1.58 -7.50 11.72
N ALA A 166 0.61 -6.80 11.13
CA ALA A 166 -0.72 -6.62 11.73
C ALA A 166 -1.52 -7.93 11.84
N GLY A 167 -1.17 -8.94 11.04
CA GLY A 167 -1.76 -10.28 11.05
C GLY A 167 -2.62 -10.61 9.83
N ALA A 168 -2.74 -9.71 8.86
CA ALA A 168 -3.43 -9.96 7.59
C ALA A 168 -2.51 -10.72 6.62
N TRP A 169 -3.10 -11.55 5.75
CA TRP A 169 -2.37 -12.18 4.65
C TRP A 169 -2.44 -11.27 3.40
N PRO A 170 -1.33 -10.63 2.96
CA PRO A 170 -1.33 -9.84 1.73
C PRO A 170 -1.32 -10.73 0.48
N VAL A 171 -2.18 -10.41 -0.49
CA VAL A 171 -2.23 -10.99 -1.84
C VAL A 171 -2.29 -9.81 -2.82
N CYS A 172 -1.57 -9.88 -3.94
CA CYS A 172 -1.54 -8.77 -4.89
C CYS A 172 -1.93 -9.19 -6.31
N TYR A 173 -2.50 -8.24 -7.04
CA TYR A 173 -2.68 -8.26 -8.47
C TYR A 173 -1.78 -7.16 -9.06
N THR A 174 -0.55 -7.52 -9.39
CA THR A 174 0.47 -6.59 -9.89
C THR A 174 0.92 -7.00 -11.29
N HIS A 175 0.77 -6.10 -12.28
CA HIS A 175 1.03 -6.41 -13.70
C HIS A 175 2.31 -5.79 -14.24
N TYR A 176 2.97 -4.94 -13.45
CA TYR A 176 4.25 -4.33 -13.79
C TYR A 176 5.05 -4.02 -12.50
N PRO A 177 6.39 -4.10 -12.54
CA PRO A 177 7.21 -3.87 -11.36
C PRO A 177 7.24 -2.39 -10.97
N PHE A 178 7.56 -2.11 -9.70
CA PHE A 178 7.70 -0.73 -9.21
C PHE A 178 8.80 0.06 -9.93
N VAL A 179 9.88 -0.63 -10.32
CA VAL A 179 10.92 -0.09 -11.21
C VAL A 179 11.06 -1.03 -12.40
N SER A 180 10.76 -0.53 -13.60
CA SER A 180 10.89 -1.32 -14.83
C SER A 180 12.26 -1.17 -15.48
N THR A 181 12.64 -2.18 -16.28
CA THR A 181 13.83 -2.14 -17.14
C THR A 181 13.78 -0.97 -18.11
N ASP A 182 12.60 -0.65 -18.64
CA ASP A 182 12.39 0.52 -19.51
C ASP A 182 12.68 1.84 -18.79
N MET A 183 12.29 1.97 -17.51
CA MET A 183 12.63 3.16 -16.72
C MET A 183 14.14 3.33 -16.59
N ILE A 184 14.88 2.25 -16.34
CA ILE A 184 16.34 2.26 -16.24
C ILE A 184 16.97 2.58 -17.61
N ALA A 185 16.51 1.93 -18.68
CA ALA A 185 17.00 2.13 -20.04
C ALA A 185 16.81 3.58 -20.51
N ARG A 186 15.68 4.21 -20.16
CA ARG A 186 15.40 5.63 -20.48
C ARG A 186 16.37 6.58 -19.79
N VAL A 187 16.65 6.38 -18.50
CA VAL A 187 17.64 7.20 -17.78
C VAL A 187 19.03 6.98 -18.39
N LYS A 188 19.40 5.73 -18.72
CA LYS A 188 20.68 5.41 -19.38
C LYS A 188 20.80 6.09 -20.74
N GLY A 189 19.72 6.14 -21.52
CA GLY A 189 19.64 6.80 -22.83
C GLY A 189 19.52 8.32 -22.75
N ARG A 190 19.43 8.92 -21.55
CA ARG A 190 19.29 10.37 -21.33
C ARG A 190 18.10 10.99 -22.10
N ALA A 191 17.04 10.22 -22.36
CA ALA A 191 15.85 10.71 -23.05
C ALA A 191 14.99 11.54 -22.11
N GLU A 192 14.54 12.72 -22.54
CA GLU A 192 13.69 13.62 -21.75
C GLU A 192 12.22 13.13 -21.78
N MET A 193 11.58 12.99 -20.60
CA MET A 193 10.19 12.53 -20.47
C MET A 193 9.62 12.81 -19.07
N TYR A 194 8.34 12.46 -18.82
CA TYR A 194 7.66 12.65 -17.52
C TYR A 194 8.45 12.07 -16.32
N ASN A 195 9.14 10.94 -16.53
CA ASN A 195 9.96 10.29 -15.52
C ASN A 195 11.45 10.68 -15.61
N ASN A 196 11.86 11.52 -16.57
CA ASN A 196 13.25 11.97 -16.75
C ASN A 196 13.33 13.43 -17.22
N GLN A 197 13.31 14.36 -16.27
CA GLN A 197 13.37 15.80 -16.53
C GLN A 197 14.62 16.18 -17.35
N GLY A 198 14.48 17.17 -18.26
CA GLY A 198 15.56 17.64 -19.12
C GLY A 198 16.84 18.04 -18.40
N GLN A 199 16.72 18.56 -17.17
CA GLN A 199 17.89 18.90 -16.33
C GLN A 199 18.73 17.67 -15.95
N VAL A 200 18.10 16.50 -15.79
CA VAL A 200 18.80 15.24 -15.53
C VAL A 200 19.38 14.70 -16.83
N ALA A 201 18.59 14.69 -17.91
CA ALA A 201 19.02 14.25 -19.23
C ALA A 201 20.25 15.03 -19.74
N ARG A 202 20.35 16.33 -19.48
CA ARG A 202 21.47 17.18 -19.94
C ARG A 202 22.72 17.09 -19.08
N SER A 203 22.67 16.43 -17.91
CA SER A 203 23.81 16.28 -17.00
C SER A 203 24.23 14.82 -16.80
N TRP A 204 25.48 14.51 -17.13
CA TRP A 204 26.05 13.17 -16.94
C TRP A 204 26.04 12.74 -15.45
N TRP A 205 26.43 13.63 -14.55
CA TRP A 205 26.45 13.36 -13.11
C TRP A 205 25.05 13.09 -12.54
N ARG A 206 24.06 13.91 -12.90
CA ARG A 206 22.68 13.72 -12.44
C ARG A 206 22.06 12.43 -13.00
N THR A 207 22.43 12.06 -14.22
CA THR A 207 22.04 10.78 -14.82
C THR A 207 22.63 9.61 -14.03
N LEU A 208 23.92 9.66 -13.68
CA LEU A 208 24.59 8.61 -12.91
C LEU A 208 23.96 8.42 -11.52
N VAL A 209 23.73 9.52 -10.79
CA VAL A 209 23.07 9.49 -9.47
C VAL A 209 21.67 8.86 -9.59
N LYS A 210 20.91 9.24 -10.62
CA LYS A 210 19.56 8.70 -10.81
C LYS A 210 19.55 7.22 -11.18
N LEU A 211 20.52 6.75 -11.97
CA LEU A 211 20.69 5.32 -12.25
C LEU A 211 21.00 4.54 -10.98
N TRP A 212 21.91 5.06 -10.15
CA TRP A 212 22.22 4.47 -8.85
C TRP A 212 20.98 4.40 -7.95
N TYR A 213 20.24 5.50 -7.87
CA TYR A 213 18.98 5.57 -7.14
C TYR A 213 17.96 4.51 -7.61
N TYR A 214 17.69 4.42 -8.92
CA TYR A 214 16.74 3.44 -9.45
C TYR A 214 17.20 2.00 -9.21
N ARG A 215 18.51 1.72 -9.31
CA ARG A 215 19.07 0.39 -9.01
C ARG A 215 18.92 0.02 -7.53
N CYS A 216 19.19 0.95 -6.61
CA CYS A 216 18.98 0.70 -5.18
C CYS A 216 17.51 0.39 -4.87
N VAL A 217 16.57 1.15 -5.43
CA VAL A 217 15.14 0.90 -5.25
C VAL A 217 14.72 -0.43 -5.87
N ALA A 218 15.22 -0.77 -7.06
CA ALA A 218 14.92 -2.04 -7.71
C ALA A 218 15.44 -3.24 -6.88
N LEU A 219 16.62 -3.13 -6.28
CA LEU A 219 17.15 -4.16 -5.38
C LEU A 219 16.29 -4.31 -4.12
N LEU A 220 15.81 -3.20 -3.56
CA LEU A 220 14.97 -3.20 -2.37
C LEU A 220 13.57 -3.77 -2.66
N TYR A 221 13.05 -3.63 -3.88
CA TYR A 221 11.78 -4.21 -4.33
C TYR A 221 11.87 -5.72 -4.65
N TRP A 222 13.05 -6.23 -5.00
CA TRP A 222 13.27 -7.65 -5.32
C TRP A 222 13.43 -8.55 -4.07
N VAL A 223 13.31 -7.99 -2.86
CA VAL A 223 13.32 -8.77 -1.61
C VAL A 223 12.07 -9.63 -1.50
#